data_AF-A0A973TRE7-F1
#
_entry.id   AF-A0A973TRE7-F1
#
_cell.length_a   1.000
_cell.length_b   1.000
_cell.length_c   1.000
_cell.angle_alpha   90.00
_cell.angle_beta   90.00
_cell.angle_gamma   90.00
#
_symmetry.space_group_name_H-M   'P 1'
#
loop_
_entity.id
_entity.type
_entity.pdbx_description
1 polymer ?
#
loop_
_entity_poly.entity_id
_entity_poly.type
_entity_poly.pdbx_seq_one_letter_code
_entity_poly.pdbx_strand_id
1 'polypeptide(L)'
;MVTTAPPQRRTLRRLMAAGLVGSSLEWYDFFIYATAAALVFPKLFFPEASPLVGLLLSFSTFWAGFVARPVGGLVFGHVGDRFGRKPALVTCLAVMAAATFLIGLLPTSATLGVLAPVLLVLLRFL
;
A
#
# COMPACT_ATOMS: atom_id res chain seq x y z
N MET A 1 -17.71 21.30 31.90
CA MET A 1 -17.93 19.86 31.69
C MET A 1 -18.70 19.68 30.39
N VAL A 2 -18.07 19.14 29.33
CA VAL A 2 -18.77 18.81 28.08
C VAL A 2 -19.21 17.35 28.20
N THR A 3 -20.51 17.12 28.35
CA THR A 3 -21.13 15.79 28.38
C THR A 3 -21.22 15.25 26.95
N THR A 4 -20.28 14.41 26.52
CA THR A 4 -20.42 13.65 25.29
C THR A 4 -21.40 12.50 25.53
N ALA A 5 -22.63 12.61 25.00
CA ALA A 5 -23.58 11.50 25.00
C ALA A 5 -22.94 10.25 24.35
N PRO A 6 -23.16 9.04 24.89
CA PRO A 6 -22.54 7.83 24.37
C PRO A 6 -22.92 7.64 22.90
N PRO A 7 -21.96 7.29 22.01
CA PRO A 7 -22.23 7.14 20.59
C PRO A 7 -23.34 6.11 20.38
N GLN A 8 -24.41 6.53 19.71
CA GLN A 8 -25.58 5.70 19.42
C GLN A 8 -25.14 4.43 18.70
N ARG A 9 -25.62 3.24 19.11
CA ARG A 9 -25.18 1.92 18.60
C ARG A 9 -25.08 1.81 17.08
N ARG A 10 -25.94 2.53 16.33
CA ARG A 10 -25.93 2.60 14.86
C ARG A 10 -24.66 3.25 14.29
N THR A 11 -24.11 4.25 14.98
CA THR A 11 -22.86 4.95 14.60
C THR A 11 -21.64 4.05 14.81
N LEU A 12 -21.60 3.31 15.93
CA LEU A 12 -20.54 2.35 16.22
C LEU A 12 -20.46 1.23 15.17
N ARG A 13 -21.61 0.64 14.80
CA ARG A 13 -21.65 -0.40 13.75
C ARG A 13 -21.15 0.11 12.40
N ARG A 14 -21.48 1.34 12.02
CA ARG A 14 -20.99 1.96 10.77
C ARG A 14 -19.48 2.18 10.80
N LEU A 15 -18.93 2.63 11.93
CA LEU A 15 -17.49 2.83 12.09
C LEU A 15 -16.72 1.50 12.02
N MET A 16 -17.23 0.45 12.68
CA MET A 16 -16.64 -0.88 12.60
C MET A 16 -16.69 -1.45 11.18
N ALA A 17 -17.83 -1.31 10.48
CA ALA A 17 -17.95 -1.75 9.09
C ALA A 17 -16.96 -1.01 8.17
N ALA A 18 -16.81 0.30 8.33
CA ALA A 18 -15.84 1.09 7.56
C ALA A 18 -14.39 0.64 7.85
N GLY A 19 -14.05 0.37 9.12
CA GLY A 19 -12.75 -0.17 9.49
C GLY A 19 -12.49 -1.55 8.88
N LEU A 20 -13.47 -2.44 8.93
CA LEU A 20 -13.36 -3.78 8.35
C LEU A 20 -13.13 -3.74 6.83
N VAL A 21 -13.86 -2.88 6.13
CA VAL A 21 -13.70 -2.68 4.68
C VAL A 21 -12.32 -2.10 4.38
N GLY A 22 -11.88 -1.08 5.11
CA GLY A 22 -10.55 -0.49 4.96
C GLY A 22 -9.44 -1.54 5.14
N SER A 23 -9.49 -2.29 6.25
CA SER A 23 -8.50 -3.34 6.52
C SER A 23 -8.55 -4.46 5.48
N SER A 24 -9.73 -4.84 4.99
CA SER A 24 -9.86 -5.83 3.92
C SER A 24 -9.21 -5.35 2.61
N LEU A 25 -9.40 -4.08 2.26
CA LEU A 25 -8.77 -3.48 1.07
C LEU A 25 -7.26 -3.44 1.17
N GLU A 26 -6.72 -3.09 2.34
CA GLU A 26 -5.29 -3.17 2.59
C GLU A 26 -4.79 -4.60 2.38
N TRP A 27 -5.37 -5.61 3.05
CA TRP A 27 -4.95 -6.99 2.87
C TRP A 27 -5.03 -7.46 1.42
N TYR A 28 -6.09 -7.06 0.71
CA TYR A 28 -6.24 -7.36 -0.70
C TYR A 28 -5.10 -6.82 -1.57
N ASP A 29 -4.72 -5.56 -1.36
CA ASP A 29 -3.55 -4.95 -2.02
C ASP A 29 -2.26 -5.75 -1.75
N PHE A 30 -2.02 -6.09 -0.48
CA PHE A 30 -0.85 -6.90 -0.09
C PHE A 30 -0.83 -8.26 -0.78
N PHE A 31 -1.97 -8.95 -0.88
CA PHE A 31 -2.05 -10.24 -1.55
C PHE A 31 -1.82 -10.14 -3.06
N ILE A 32 -2.39 -9.14 -3.72
CA ILE A 32 -2.15 -8.92 -5.15
C ILE A 32 -0.67 -8.63 -5.40
N TYR A 33 -0.08 -7.72 -4.62
CA TYR A 33 1.35 -7.40 -4.78
C TYR A 33 2.21 -8.62 -4.51
N ALA A 34 1.98 -9.37 -3.43
CA ALA A 34 2.75 -10.57 -3.10
C ALA A 34 2.67 -11.62 -4.22
N THR A 35 1.48 -11.79 -4.81
CA THR A 35 1.27 -12.70 -5.95
C THR A 35 2.04 -12.23 -7.19
N ALA A 36 1.99 -10.94 -7.50
CA ALA A 36 2.76 -10.36 -8.60
C ALA A 36 4.27 -10.44 -8.35
N ALA A 37 4.71 -10.23 -7.10
CA ALA A 37 6.10 -10.35 -6.68
C ALA A 37 6.62 -11.78 -6.80
N ALA A 38 5.77 -12.78 -6.56
CA ALA A 38 6.14 -14.18 -6.72
C ALA A 38 6.20 -14.62 -8.20
N LEU A 39 5.26 -14.15 -9.03
CA LEU A 39 5.00 -14.74 -10.35
C LEU A 39 5.46 -13.89 -11.53
N VAL A 40 5.47 -12.56 -11.38
CA VAL A 40 5.56 -11.61 -12.50
C VAL A 40 6.82 -10.74 -12.39
N PHE A 41 7.02 -10.06 -11.26
CA PHE A 41 8.08 -9.06 -11.11
C PHE A 41 9.51 -9.59 -11.29
N PRO A 42 9.89 -10.83 -10.88
CA PRO A 42 11.24 -11.34 -11.10
C PRO A 42 11.64 -11.29 -12.57
N LYS A 43 10.69 -11.59 -13.47
CA LYS A 43 10.92 -11.63 -14.91
C LYS A 43 10.88 -10.24 -15.57
N LEU A 44 10.05 -9.33 -15.04
CA LEU A 44 9.84 -8.01 -15.65
C LEU A 44 10.85 -6.94 -15.18
N PHE A 45 11.25 -7.00 -13.91
CA PHE A 45 12.06 -5.97 -13.27
C PHE A 45 13.48 -6.44 -12.90
N PHE A 46 13.73 -7.75 -12.92
CA PHE A 46 15.04 -8.33 -12.60
C PHE A 46 15.48 -9.40 -13.63
N PRO A 47 15.36 -9.15 -14.96
CA PRO A 47 15.60 -10.17 -15.98
C PRO A 47 17.04 -10.69 -16.05
N GLU A 48 18.02 -9.91 -15.57
CA GLU A 48 19.44 -10.30 -15.56
C GLU A 48 19.86 -11.07 -14.30
N ALA A 49 18.99 -11.12 -13.29
CA ALA A 49 19.25 -11.89 -12.08
C ALA A 49 18.98 -13.39 -12.31
N SER A 50 19.67 -14.25 -11.58
CA SER A 50 19.30 -15.67 -11.56
C SER A 50 17.88 -15.83 -11.00
N PRO A 51 17.15 -16.92 -11.34
CA PRO A 51 15.75 -17.08 -10.96
C PRO A 51 15.48 -16.91 -9.45
N LEU A 52 16.35 -17.46 -8.61
CA LEU A 52 16.26 -17.32 -7.16
C LEU A 52 16.52 -15.87 -6.71
N VAL A 53 17.57 -15.23 -7.25
CA VAL A 53 17.93 -13.86 -6.87
C VAL A 53 16.85 -12.88 -7.31
N GLY A 54 16.29 -13.02 -8.51
CA GLY A 54 15.17 -12.18 -8.98
C GLY A 54 13.93 -12.32 -8.10
N LEU A 55 13.64 -13.52 -7.61
CA LEU A 55 12.55 -13.76 -6.65
C LEU A 55 12.81 -13.07 -5.30
N LEU A 56 14.03 -13.20 -4.77
CA LEU A 56 14.41 -12.56 -3.51
C LEU A 56 14.39 -11.03 -3.63
N LEU A 57 14.90 -10.46 -4.73
CA LEU A 57 14.84 -9.04 -5.02
C LEU A 57 13.40 -8.55 -5.12
N SER A 58 12.54 -9.30 -5.81
CA SER A 58 11.11 -8.99 -5.91
C SER A 58 10.39 -9.03 -4.55
N PHE A 59 10.66 -10.02 -3.70
CA PHE A 59 10.13 -10.01 -2.33
C PHE A 59 10.74 -8.91 -1.45
N SER A 60 11.96 -8.47 -1.73
CA SER A 60 12.56 -7.34 -1.01
C SER A 60 11.80 -6.04 -1.29
N THR A 61 11.27 -5.84 -2.50
CA THR A 61 10.42 -4.67 -2.81
C THR A 61 9.08 -4.75 -2.07
N PHE A 62 8.53 -5.96 -1.89
CA PHE A 62 7.36 -6.17 -1.05
C PHE A 62 7.62 -5.78 0.42
N TRP A 63 8.80 -6.14 0.94
CA TRP A 63 9.25 -5.77 2.28
C TRP A 63 9.37 -4.26 2.49
N ALA A 64 9.74 -3.49 1.45
CA ALA A 64 9.81 -2.03 1.55
C ALA A 64 8.47 -1.39 1.99
N GLY A 65 7.34 -1.97 1.58
CA GLY A 65 6.00 -1.53 2.00
C GLY A 65 5.74 -1.69 3.51
N PHE A 66 6.44 -2.61 4.19
CA PHE A 66 6.34 -2.73 5.65
C PHE A 66 7.05 -1.59 6.37
N VAL A 67 8.08 -1.00 5.77
CA VAL A 67 8.76 0.20 6.30
C VAL A 67 7.91 1.45 6.02
N ALA A 68 7.25 1.51 4.87
CA ALA A 68 6.34 2.60 4.53
C ALA A 68 5.18 2.74 5.54
N ARG A 69 4.68 1.62 6.07
CA ARG A 69 3.52 1.60 6.98
C ARG A 69 3.71 2.39 8.29
N PRO A 70 4.77 2.20 9.09
CA PRO A 70 5.05 3.06 10.25
C PRO A 70 5.14 4.55 9.90
N VAL A 71 5.78 4.87 8.76
CA VAL A 71 5.94 6.26 8.29
C VAL A 71 4.60 6.85 7.90
N GLY A 72 3.81 6.14 7.09
CA GLY A 72 2.46 6.51 6.72
C GLY A 72 1.54 6.63 7.92
N GLY A 73 1.64 5.71 8.89
CA GLY A 73 0.90 5.76 10.14
C GLY A 73 1.20 7.00 10.98
N LEU A 74 2.46 7.44 11.01
CA LEU A 74 2.85 8.68 11.67
C LEU A 74 2.25 9.91 10.96
N VAL A 75 2.40 9.97 9.63
CA VAL A 75 1.94 11.11 8.81
C VAL A 75 0.41 11.20 8.78
N PHE A 76 -0.26 10.13 8.36
CA PHE A 76 -1.71 10.07 8.26
C PHE A 76 -2.41 9.93 9.61
N GLY A 77 -1.70 9.46 10.65
CA GLY A 77 -2.15 9.56 12.04
C GLY A 77 -2.25 11.02 12.48
N HIS A 78 -1.20 11.81 12.26
CA HIS A 78 -1.23 13.24 12.56
C HIS A 78 -2.32 13.99 11.75
N VAL A 79 -2.47 13.67 10.46
CA VAL A 79 -3.54 14.22 9.62
C VAL A 79 -4.92 13.81 10.16
N GLY A 80 -5.08 12.56 10.58
CA GLY A 80 -6.31 12.03 11.16
C GLY A 80 -6.69 12.72 12.47
N ASP A 81 -5.70 13.06 13.29
CA ASP A 81 -5.90 13.77 14.55
C ASP A 81 -6.24 15.25 14.34
N ARG A 82 -5.66 15.89 13.31
CA ARG A 82 -5.86 17.33 13.03
C ARG A 82 -7.07 17.64 12.14
N PHE A 83 -7.34 16.82 11.14
CA PHE A 83 -8.37 17.06 10.11
C PHE A 83 -9.51 16.03 10.15
N GLY A 84 -9.42 15.04 11.04
CA GLY A 84 -10.42 13.99 11.23
C GLY A 84 -10.06 12.67 10.53
N ARG A 85 -10.55 11.56 11.10
CA ARG A 85 -10.22 10.19 10.66
C ARG A 85 -10.71 9.85 9.26
N LYS A 86 -11.87 10.39 8.85
CA LYS A 86 -12.48 10.09 7.54
C LYS A 86 -11.62 10.59 6.36
N PRO A 87 -11.24 11.88 6.28
CA PRO A 87 -10.40 12.36 5.17
C PRO A 87 -9.04 11.65 5.15
N ALA A 88 -8.41 11.41 6.31
CA ALA A 88 -7.16 10.67 6.38
C ALA A 88 -7.28 9.26 5.77
N LEU A 89 -8.34 8.50 6.11
CA LEU A 89 -8.60 7.17 5.56
C LEU A 89 -8.82 7.22 4.04
N VAL A 90 -9.63 8.16 3.55
CA VAL A 90 -9.94 8.28 2.12
C VAL A 90 -8.69 8.63 1.32
N THR A 91 -7.87 9.58 1.80
CA THR A 91 -6.61 9.95 1.15
C THR A 91 -5.64 8.78 1.12
N CYS A 92 -5.48 8.06 2.24
CA CYS A 92 -4.60 6.88 2.30
C CYS A 92 -5.03 5.82 1.28
N LEU A 93 -6.33 5.49 1.22
CA LEU A 93 -6.86 4.51 0.26
C LEU A 93 -6.70 4.97 -1.19
N ALA A 94 -6.88 6.27 -1.46
CA ALA A 94 -6.72 6.83 -2.80
C ALA A 94 -5.26 6.80 -3.27
N VAL A 95 -4.32 7.17 -2.40
CA VAL A 95 -2.87 7.11 -2.70
C VAL A 95 -2.45 5.66 -2.96
N MET A 96 -2.85 4.73 -2.08
CA MET A 96 -2.58 3.30 -2.25
C MET A 96 -3.13 2.77 -3.58
N ALA A 97 -4.40 3.04 -3.89
CA ALA A 97 -5.01 2.58 -5.13
C ALA A 97 -4.34 3.19 -6.38
N ALA A 98 -3.98 4.47 -6.33
CA ALA A 98 -3.25 5.13 -7.40
C ALA A 98 -1.85 4.53 -7.60
N ALA A 99 -1.12 4.27 -6.51
CA ALA A 99 0.20 3.64 -6.56
C ALA A 99 0.12 2.23 -7.19
N THR A 100 -0.82 1.40 -6.76
CA THR A 100 -1.02 0.05 -7.30
C THR A 100 -1.43 0.08 -8.77
N PHE A 101 -2.28 1.03 -9.16
CA PHE A 101 -2.61 1.24 -10.57
C PHE A 101 -1.39 1.65 -11.41
N LEU A 102 -0.57 2.59 -10.90
CA LEU A 102 0.65 3.03 -11.57
C LEU A 102 1.70 1.92 -11.69
N ILE A 103 1.78 1.00 -10.71
CA ILE A 103 2.62 -0.20 -10.79
C ILE A 103 2.20 -1.07 -11.98
N GLY A 104 0.89 -1.20 -12.24
CA GLY A 104 0.37 -1.92 -13.40
C GLY A 104 0.69 -1.27 -14.75
N LEU A 105 0.93 0.04 -14.77
CA LEU A 105 1.33 0.80 -15.96
C LEU A 105 2.85 0.95 -16.11
N LEU A 106 3.62 0.42 -15.16
CA LEU A 106 5.05 0.69 -15.08
C LEU A 106 5.80 0.02 -16.25
N PRO A 107 6.67 0.74 -16.97
CA PRO A 107 7.51 0.13 -17.99
C PRO A 107 8.47 -0.89 -17.37
N THR A 108 8.82 -1.91 -18.15
CA THR A 108 9.69 -3.01 -17.68
C THR A 108 11.16 -2.63 -17.76
N SER A 109 12.03 -3.47 -17.20
CA SER A 109 13.49 -3.28 -17.32
C SER A 109 13.98 -3.37 -18.77
N ALA A 110 13.21 -3.96 -19.69
CA ALA A 110 13.54 -3.94 -21.11
C ALA A 110 13.45 -2.52 -21.72
N THR A 111 12.63 -1.63 -21.15
CA THR A 111 12.44 -0.24 -21.63
C THR A 111 13.22 0.79 -20.82
N LEU A 112 13.25 0.66 -19.50
CA LEU A 112 13.87 1.64 -18.58
C LEU A 112 15.13 1.14 -17.86
N GLY A 113 15.56 -0.11 -18.10
CA GLY A 113 16.70 -0.69 -17.40
C GLY A 113 16.50 -0.72 -15.88
N VAL A 114 17.51 -0.27 -15.15
CA VAL A 114 17.54 -0.25 -13.66
C VAL A 114 16.52 0.73 -13.07
N LEU A 115 16.04 1.73 -13.83
CA LEU A 115 15.04 2.67 -13.32
C LEU A 115 13.69 2.00 -13.07
N ALA A 116 13.35 0.93 -13.80
CA ALA A 116 12.08 0.21 -13.63
C ALA A 116 11.91 -0.35 -12.19
N PRO A 117 12.84 -1.16 -11.64
CA PRO A 117 12.73 -1.63 -10.25
C PRO A 117 12.83 -0.49 -9.22
N VAL A 118 13.53 0.60 -9.51
CA VAL A 118 13.58 1.77 -8.60
C VAL A 118 12.20 2.43 -8.50
N LEU A 119 11.54 2.68 -9.63
CA LEU A 119 10.18 3.23 -9.66
C LEU A 119 9.16 2.27 -9.02
N LEU A 120 9.33 0.96 -9.20
CA LEU A 120 8.52 -0.05 -8.53
C LEU A 120 8.60 0.08 -7.00
N VAL A 121 9.81 0.23 -6.45
CA VAL A 121 10.02 0.41 -5.00
C VAL A 121 9.44 1.74 -4.52
N LEU A 122 9.64 2.83 -5.27
CA LEU A 122 9.09 4.13 -4.93
C LEU A 122 7.56 4.10 -4.88
N LEU A 123 6.92 3.53 -5.90
CA LEU A 123 5.46 3.38 -5.92
C LEU A 123 4.99 2.46 -4.79
N ARG A 124 5.74 1.40 -4.46
CA ARG A 124 5.37 0.52 -3.34
C ARG A 124 5.50 1.20 -1.97
N PHE A 125 6.31 2.24 -1.87
CA PHE A 125 6.46 3.00 -0.63
C PHE A 125 5.31 3.99 -0.38
N LEU A 126 4.51 4.31 -1.40
CA LEU A 126 3.39 5.24 -1.32
C LEU A 126 2.12 4.59 -0.77
#